data_AF-A0A933IGU1-F1
#
_entry.id   AF-A0A933IGU1-F1
#
_cell.length_a   1.000
_cell.length_b   1.000
_cell.length_c   1.000
_cell.angle_alpha   90.00
_cell.angle_beta   90.00
_cell.angle_gamma   90.00
#
_symmetry.space_group_name_H-M   'P 1'
#
loop_
_entity.id
_entity.type
_entity.pdbx_description
1 polymer ?
#
loop_
_entity_poly.entity_id
_entity_poly.type
_entity_poly.pdbx_seq_one_letter_code
_entity_poly.pdbx_strand_id
1 'polypeptide(L)'
;MTRPPRPIMIIGTGIILAGVAAGGWSWWRSRQDARDVIQASGRIEVTEVSVSSKVAGRVARLYVQEGTDVKVGQPIADLEGEELEAQLRQARAALQSAEARLTQARITLRVEPITVRTQIRQAEETLRAAEERLRMLRAGFRIQEVEEARANLRQNLARLELARLTRDRFRGLLADGAISKQELDRAESDFQAAEAAVRATRERLAMLVEGARSEDIRMAEAERDRAGAALEAARANAATLDLRQQDVRVAEAGVREAAANVRRLETQVAELKVLAPLDATVLTKAVEVGEVVAAGKPLALLGDLDHPWIKIYVPETALGKVRLDAPARVLVDSFPGQPFQGTVTWIADQAEFTPKNVQTAEERVNLVYAVKITIRNAERKLKAGMPADAVLPLTTPSPHSPGTPWVEERRRWGGTRGSAPRRSSRKRDGRYPAGHRGQGIDQAVRRPDRRGGPLSLGVAGRNLRPGGPRRRGQDHAPAPPHGRDAGHGRLGPGPGPGCHQGPRVG
;
A
#
# COMPACT_ATOMS: atom_id res chain seq x y z
N MET A 1 47.14 93.40 63.20
CA MET A 1 46.96 92.29 62.25
C MET A 1 47.65 91.05 62.80
N THR A 2 46.90 90.15 63.44
CA THR A 2 47.41 88.96 64.15
C THR A 2 47.40 87.75 63.20
N ARG A 3 48.57 87.13 62.97
CA ARG A 3 48.70 85.89 62.18
C ARG A 3 48.22 84.69 63.00
N PRO A 4 47.43 83.74 62.44
CA PRO A 4 46.96 82.57 63.17
C PRO A 4 48.09 81.53 63.39
N PRO A 5 47.95 80.63 64.40
CA PRO A 5 49.01 79.72 64.83
C PRO A 5 49.26 78.57 63.83
N ARG A 6 50.54 78.20 63.69
CA ARG A 6 51.09 77.26 62.68
C ARG A 6 50.53 75.82 62.62
N PRO A 7 49.96 75.18 63.67
CA PRO A 7 49.49 73.79 63.53
C PRO A 7 48.17 73.63 62.79
N ILE A 8 47.33 74.68 62.70
CA ILE A 8 46.02 74.61 62.03
C ILE A 8 46.17 74.63 60.49
N MET A 9 47.19 75.32 59.98
CA MET A 9 47.46 75.32 58.53
C MET A 9 47.88 73.95 58.02
N ILE A 10 48.70 73.20 58.75
CA ILE A 10 49.24 71.90 58.31
C ILE A 10 48.12 70.85 58.22
N ILE A 11 47.20 70.83 59.20
CA ILE A 11 46.06 69.91 59.20
C ILE A 11 45.06 70.26 58.08
N GLY A 12 44.80 71.56 57.86
CA GLY A 12 43.94 72.01 56.77
C GLY A 12 44.50 71.70 55.38
N THR A 13 45.81 71.80 55.17
CA THR A 13 46.42 71.45 53.88
C THR A 13 46.40 69.93 53.63
N GLY A 14 46.60 69.12 54.68
CA GLY A 14 46.53 67.66 54.59
C GLY A 14 45.16 67.14 54.18
N ILE A 15 44.07 67.73 54.71
CA ILE A 15 42.69 67.35 54.37
C ILE A 15 42.36 67.74 52.92
N ILE A 16 42.81 68.90 52.46
CA ILE A 16 42.59 69.34 51.06
C ILE A 16 43.37 68.42 50.10
N LEU A 17 44.62 68.08 50.39
CA LEU A 17 45.42 67.15 49.58
C LEU A 17 44.81 65.75 49.55
N ALA A 18 44.31 65.24 50.67
CA ALA A 18 43.60 63.96 50.73
C ALA A 18 42.28 63.99 49.96
N GLY A 19 41.53 65.11 50.02
CA GLY A 19 40.29 65.30 49.25
C GLY A 19 40.53 65.41 47.74
N VAL A 20 41.61 66.09 47.32
CA VAL A 20 42.03 66.17 45.91
C VAL A 20 42.58 64.84 45.42
N ALA A 21 43.31 64.10 46.25
CA ALA A 21 43.78 62.76 45.90
C ALA A 21 42.63 61.74 45.83
N ALA A 22 41.67 61.79 46.75
CA ALA A 22 40.49 60.93 46.74
C ALA A 22 39.53 61.30 45.58
N GLY A 23 39.34 62.60 45.32
CA GLY A 23 38.57 63.10 44.18
C GLY A 23 39.24 62.75 42.85
N GLY A 24 40.57 62.90 42.76
CA GLY A 24 41.39 62.52 41.61
C GLY A 24 41.41 61.00 41.39
N TRP A 25 41.48 60.20 42.44
CA TRP A 25 41.44 58.73 42.37
C TRP A 25 40.05 58.22 41.97
N SER A 26 38.98 58.80 42.52
CA SER A 26 37.59 58.52 42.12
C SER A 26 37.34 58.89 40.66
N TRP A 27 37.81 60.06 40.22
CA TRP A 27 37.70 60.53 38.84
C TRP A 27 38.58 59.77 37.86
N TRP A 28 39.75 59.29 38.29
CA TRP A 28 40.63 58.44 37.49
C TRP A 28 40.07 57.01 37.38
N ARG A 29 39.52 56.46 38.47
CA ARG A 29 38.87 55.15 38.48
C ARG A 29 37.59 55.13 37.64
N SER A 30 36.76 56.17 37.71
CA SER A 30 35.56 56.30 36.87
C SER A 30 35.88 56.46 35.38
N ARG A 31 37.07 57.00 35.04
CA ARG A 31 37.57 57.03 33.66
C ARG A 31 38.17 55.72 33.16
N GLN A 32 38.58 54.80 34.05
CA GLN A 32 39.03 53.47 33.65
C GLN A 32 37.87 52.54 33.28
N ASP A 33 36.75 52.59 34.02
CA ASP A 33 35.55 51.78 33.72
C ASP A 33 34.94 52.09 32.33
N ALA A 34 35.14 53.31 31.82
CA ALA A 34 34.66 53.70 30.49
C ALA A 34 35.50 53.14 29.31
N ARG A 35 36.67 52.53 29.56
CA ARG A 35 37.56 52.02 28.49
C ARG A 35 37.29 50.57 28.08
N ASP A 36 36.51 49.81 28.86
CA ASP A 36 36.33 48.37 28.68
C ASP A 36 34.91 47.98 28.24
N VAL A 37 34.32 48.76 27.34
CA VAL A 37 32.96 48.52 26.87
C VAL A 37 32.87 48.78 25.37
N ILE A 38 32.29 47.83 24.62
CA ILE A 38 31.94 48.03 23.21
C ILE A 38 30.49 48.52 23.19
N GLN A 39 30.28 49.74 22.70
CA GLN A 39 28.95 50.28 22.44
C GLN A 39 28.71 50.33 20.94
N ALA A 40 27.60 49.77 20.50
CA ALA A 40 27.19 49.78 19.10
C ALA A 40 25.68 49.91 19.00
N SER A 41 25.24 50.74 18.06
CA SER A 41 23.82 50.96 17.78
C SER A 41 23.29 49.96 16.77
N GLY A 42 22.02 49.60 16.90
CA GLY A 42 21.31 48.72 16.00
C GLY A 42 19.80 48.95 16.09
N ARG A 43 19.04 48.04 15.48
CA ARG A 43 17.58 48.02 15.58
C ARG A 43 17.14 46.70 16.19
N ILE A 44 16.10 46.76 17.01
CA ILE A 44 15.44 45.58 17.54
C ILE A 44 14.68 44.90 16.40
N GLU A 45 14.95 43.64 16.19
CA GLU A 45 14.27 42.76 15.24
C GLU A 45 13.65 41.58 16.02
N VAL A 46 12.65 40.95 15.42
CA VAL A 46 11.94 39.80 16.00
C VAL A 46 11.94 38.67 15.00
N THR A 47 11.78 37.44 15.49
CA THR A 47 11.62 36.30 14.59
C THR A 47 10.21 36.34 14.02
N GLU A 48 10.10 36.63 12.72
CA GLU A 48 8.84 36.69 12.01
C GLU A 48 8.56 35.40 11.23
N VAL A 49 7.33 34.90 11.35
CA VAL A 49 6.83 33.75 10.59
C VAL A 49 5.54 34.14 9.91
N SER A 50 5.56 34.10 8.58
CA SER A 50 4.37 34.32 7.78
C SER A 50 3.56 33.02 7.71
N VAL A 51 2.35 33.05 8.26
CA VAL A 51 1.43 31.91 8.20
C VAL A 51 0.58 32.04 6.95
N SER A 52 0.87 31.18 5.98
CA SER A 52 0.15 31.12 4.71
C SER A 52 -0.82 29.95 4.64
N SER A 53 -1.84 30.08 3.79
CA SER A 53 -2.69 28.95 3.45
C SER A 53 -1.95 27.96 2.56
N LYS A 54 -2.07 26.65 2.81
CA LYS A 54 -1.56 25.62 1.88
C LYS A 54 -2.55 25.28 0.76
N VAL A 55 -3.81 25.66 0.90
CA VAL A 55 -4.90 25.38 -0.05
C VAL A 55 -5.64 26.66 -0.42
N ALA A 56 -6.31 26.67 -1.57
CA ALA A 56 -7.17 27.80 -1.94
C ALA A 56 -8.52 27.68 -1.20
N GLY A 57 -9.11 28.82 -0.82
CA GLY A 57 -10.40 28.86 -0.14
C GLY A 57 -10.87 30.28 0.15
N ARG A 58 -12.13 30.42 0.57
CA ARG A 58 -12.66 31.69 1.09
C ARG A 58 -12.43 31.74 2.59
N VAL A 59 -11.96 32.86 3.13
CA VAL A 59 -11.82 33.04 4.58
C VAL A 59 -13.22 33.08 5.21
N ALA A 60 -13.63 31.98 5.84
CA ALA A 60 -14.93 31.88 6.50
C ALA A 60 -14.90 32.55 7.88
N ARG A 61 -13.80 32.32 8.61
CA ARG A 61 -13.55 32.96 9.90
C ARG A 61 -12.08 33.25 10.08
N LEU A 62 -11.81 34.36 10.75
CA LEU A 62 -10.50 34.72 11.25
C LEU A 62 -10.59 34.85 12.77
N TYR A 63 -9.83 34.06 13.50
CA TYR A 63 -9.89 33.95 14.96
C TYR A 63 -8.98 34.95 15.68
N VAL A 64 -8.13 35.65 14.94
CA VAL A 64 -7.07 36.49 15.50
C VAL A 64 -7.18 37.92 15.00
N GLN A 65 -6.72 38.86 15.83
CA GLN A 65 -6.54 40.26 15.48
C GLN A 65 -5.09 40.66 15.71
N GLU A 66 -4.67 41.78 15.13
CA GLU A 66 -3.34 42.35 15.37
C GLU A 66 -3.15 42.64 16.86
N GLY A 67 -1.98 42.28 17.39
CA GLY A 67 -1.66 42.35 18.81
C GLY A 67 -2.17 41.17 19.65
N THR A 68 -2.93 40.23 19.07
CA THR A 68 -3.39 39.04 19.79
C THR A 68 -2.27 38.01 19.92
N ASP A 69 -2.15 37.40 21.10
CA ASP A 69 -1.24 36.28 21.33
C ASP A 69 -1.84 34.96 20.87
N VAL A 70 -1.02 34.16 20.20
CA VAL A 70 -1.36 32.82 19.75
C VAL A 70 -0.38 31.80 20.30
N LYS A 71 -0.90 30.61 20.63
CA LYS A 71 -0.09 29.45 20.99
C LYS A 71 0.02 28.48 19.82
N VAL A 72 1.06 27.64 19.82
CA VAL A 72 1.22 26.56 18.85
C VAL A 72 -0.05 25.69 18.75
N GLY A 73 -0.51 25.45 17.53
CA GLY A 73 -1.73 24.69 17.24
C GLY A 73 -3.04 25.48 17.41
N GLN A 74 -3.01 26.73 17.88
CA GLN A 74 -4.20 27.57 17.95
C GLN A 74 -4.70 27.92 16.53
N PRO A 75 -6.01 27.84 16.25
CA PRO A 75 -6.55 28.20 14.94
C PRO A 75 -6.41 29.70 14.69
N ILE A 76 -5.90 30.03 13.50
CA ILE A 76 -5.74 31.41 13.01
C ILE A 76 -6.91 31.75 12.10
N ALA A 77 -7.20 30.87 11.13
CA ALA A 77 -8.27 31.05 10.17
C ALA A 77 -8.92 29.71 9.81
N ASP A 78 -10.22 29.73 9.60
CA ASP A 78 -10.95 28.66 8.91
C ASP A 78 -11.26 29.12 7.50
N LEU A 79 -10.86 28.31 6.52
CA LEU A 79 -11.18 28.49 5.12
C LEU A 79 -12.36 27.59 4.74
N GLU A 80 -13.25 28.12 3.92
CA GLU A 80 -14.29 27.35 3.25
C GLU A 80 -13.81 26.94 1.86
N GLY A 81 -13.93 25.65 1.57
CA GLY A 81 -13.52 25.05 0.30
C GLY A 81 -14.54 24.03 -0.18
N GLU A 82 -15.70 24.51 -0.62
CA GLU A 82 -16.81 23.65 -1.10
C GLU A 82 -16.35 22.66 -2.19
N GLU A 83 -15.48 23.12 -3.09
CA GLU A 83 -14.89 22.28 -4.14
C GLU A 83 -14.07 21.11 -3.57
N LEU A 84 -13.23 21.34 -2.56
CA LEU A 84 -12.43 20.27 -1.93
C LEU A 84 -13.33 19.27 -1.19
N GLU A 85 -14.38 19.75 -0.52
CA GLU A 85 -15.35 18.89 0.13
C GLU A 85 -16.16 18.07 -0.89
N ALA A 86 -16.57 18.69 -2.00
CA ALA A 86 -17.27 18.00 -3.09
C ALA A 86 -16.39 16.91 -3.71
N GLN A 87 -15.11 17.21 -3.98
CA GLN A 87 -14.12 16.23 -4.43
C GLN A 87 -13.95 15.08 -3.43
N LEU A 88 -13.89 15.38 -2.12
CA LEU A 88 -13.82 14.35 -1.09
C LEU A 88 -15.07 13.46 -1.06
N ARG A 89 -16.28 14.04 -1.20
CA ARG A 89 -17.53 13.27 -1.32
C ARG A 89 -17.50 12.36 -2.55
N GLN A 90 -17.06 12.86 -3.69
CA GLN A 90 -16.91 12.07 -4.92
C GLN A 90 -15.89 10.94 -4.73
N ALA A 91 -14.74 11.20 -4.11
CA ALA A 91 -13.72 10.20 -3.86
C ALA A 91 -14.19 9.10 -2.90
N ARG A 92 -14.95 9.45 -1.86
CA ARG A 92 -15.57 8.48 -0.95
C ARG A 92 -16.59 7.58 -1.67
N ALA A 93 -17.41 8.14 -2.56
CA ALA A 93 -18.31 7.36 -3.40
C ALA A 93 -17.56 6.41 -4.36
N ALA A 94 -16.41 6.86 -4.90
CA ALA A 94 -15.55 6.02 -5.72
C ALA A 94 -14.93 4.86 -4.91
N LEU A 95 -14.50 5.12 -3.67
CA LEU A 95 -14.03 4.07 -2.75
C LEU A 95 -15.12 3.04 -2.46
N GLN A 96 -16.33 3.49 -2.11
CA GLN A 96 -17.47 2.60 -1.90
C GLN A 96 -17.77 1.74 -3.14
N SER A 97 -17.68 2.33 -4.33
CA SER A 97 -17.85 1.60 -5.59
C SER A 97 -16.76 0.55 -5.81
N ALA A 98 -15.51 0.85 -5.44
CA ALA A 98 -14.40 -0.10 -5.51
C ALA A 98 -14.57 -1.26 -4.50
N GLU A 99 -15.02 -0.97 -3.29
CA GLU A 99 -15.31 -1.98 -2.26
C GLU A 99 -16.44 -2.93 -2.67
N ALA A 100 -17.48 -2.41 -3.32
CA ALA A 100 -18.56 -3.21 -3.88
C ALA A 100 -18.04 -4.18 -4.97
N ARG A 101 -17.15 -3.70 -5.87
CA ARG A 101 -16.50 -4.54 -6.89
C ARG A 101 -15.63 -5.63 -6.26
N LEU A 102 -14.87 -5.31 -5.21
CA LEU A 102 -14.09 -6.31 -4.46
C LEU A 102 -14.98 -7.36 -3.82
N THR A 103 -16.10 -6.94 -3.22
CA THR A 103 -17.08 -7.85 -2.64
C THR A 103 -17.65 -8.80 -3.70
N GLN A 104 -18.03 -8.28 -4.87
CA GLN A 104 -18.49 -9.09 -6.00
C GLN A 104 -17.43 -10.09 -6.48
N ALA A 105 -16.17 -9.67 -6.61
CA ALA A 105 -15.06 -10.54 -6.99
C ALA A 105 -14.84 -11.66 -5.98
N ARG A 106 -14.88 -11.35 -4.67
CA ARG A 106 -14.75 -12.34 -3.58
C ARG A 106 -15.91 -13.33 -3.55
N ILE A 107 -17.15 -12.88 -3.76
CA ILE A 107 -18.32 -13.75 -3.86
C ILE A 107 -18.16 -14.71 -5.03
N THR A 108 -17.73 -14.20 -6.19
CA THR A 108 -17.50 -15.02 -7.40
C THR A 108 -16.43 -16.08 -7.12
N LEU A 109 -15.29 -15.71 -6.52
CA LEU A 109 -14.24 -16.65 -6.12
C LEU A 109 -14.70 -17.67 -5.09
N ARG A 110 -15.69 -17.34 -4.24
CA ARG A 110 -16.26 -18.30 -3.27
C ARG A 110 -17.19 -19.32 -3.93
N VAL A 111 -17.93 -18.91 -4.97
CA VAL A 111 -18.92 -19.77 -5.65
C VAL A 111 -18.26 -20.64 -6.73
N GLU A 112 -17.26 -20.13 -7.44
CA GLU A 112 -16.61 -20.82 -8.57
C GLU A 112 -16.03 -22.21 -8.23
N PRO A 113 -15.36 -22.44 -7.08
CA PRO A 113 -14.87 -23.77 -6.73
C PRO A 113 -16.00 -24.79 -6.57
N ILE A 114 -17.18 -24.35 -6.12
CA ILE A 114 -18.34 -25.22 -5.94
C ILE A 114 -18.89 -25.64 -7.32
N THR A 115 -18.99 -24.72 -8.27
CA THR A 115 -19.45 -25.02 -9.64
C THR A 115 -18.46 -25.94 -10.35
N VAL A 116 -17.15 -25.64 -10.29
CA VAL A 116 -16.09 -26.48 -10.86
C VAL A 116 -16.11 -27.89 -10.26
N ARG A 117 -16.18 -28.02 -8.93
CA ARG A 117 -16.24 -29.33 -8.27
C ARG A 117 -17.50 -30.13 -8.67
N THR A 118 -18.62 -29.45 -8.87
CA THR A 118 -19.87 -30.08 -9.29
C THR A 118 -19.78 -30.58 -10.73
N GLN A 119 -19.19 -29.79 -11.65
CA GLN A 119 -18.95 -30.20 -13.03
C GLN A 119 -17.99 -31.39 -13.12
N ILE A 120 -16.89 -31.37 -12.36
CA ILE A 120 -15.94 -32.49 -12.29
C ILE A 120 -16.67 -33.75 -11.82
N ARG A 121 -17.43 -33.67 -10.73
CA ARG A 121 -18.19 -34.82 -10.21
C ARG A 121 -19.17 -35.37 -11.26
N GLN A 122 -19.91 -34.49 -11.95
CA GLN A 122 -20.84 -34.92 -12.99
C GLN A 122 -20.12 -35.66 -14.12
N ALA A 123 -18.98 -35.14 -14.58
CA ALA A 123 -18.19 -35.76 -15.63
C ALA A 123 -17.51 -37.08 -15.18
N GLU A 124 -17.13 -37.18 -13.91
CA GLU A 124 -16.62 -38.43 -13.33
C GLU A 124 -17.69 -39.52 -13.32
N GLU A 125 -18.92 -39.19 -12.95
CA GLU A 125 -20.03 -40.15 -12.95
C GLU A 125 -20.45 -40.57 -14.37
N THR A 126 -20.40 -39.68 -15.36
CA THR A 126 -20.67 -40.06 -16.77
C THR A 126 -19.58 -40.98 -17.32
N LEU A 127 -18.31 -40.70 -17.03
CA LEU A 127 -17.21 -41.60 -17.38
C LEU A 127 -17.39 -42.96 -16.72
N ARG A 128 -17.71 -42.99 -15.42
CA ARG A 128 -17.94 -44.22 -14.68
C ARG A 128 -19.08 -45.04 -15.29
N ALA A 129 -20.19 -44.41 -15.65
CA ALA A 129 -21.31 -45.09 -16.31
C ALA A 129 -20.90 -45.68 -17.68
N ALA A 130 -20.11 -44.96 -18.47
CA ALA A 130 -19.59 -45.44 -19.75
C ALA A 130 -18.61 -46.61 -19.59
N GLU A 131 -17.72 -46.54 -18.61
CA GLU A 131 -16.80 -47.63 -18.25
C GLU A 131 -17.55 -48.89 -17.82
N GLU A 132 -18.58 -48.74 -17.00
CA GLU A 132 -19.42 -49.87 -16.56
C GLU A 132 -20.19 -50.50 -17.74
N ARG A 133 -20.69 -49.69 -18.67
CA ARG A 133 -21.32 -50.20 -19.90
C ARG A 133 -20.33 -51.00 -20.74
N LEU A 134 -19.12 -50.49 -20.94
CA LEU A 134 -18.06 -51.19 -21.66
C LEU A 134 -17.67 -52.49 -20.94
N ARG A 135 -17.59 -52.46 -19.60
CA ARG A 135 -17.31 -53.64 -18.77
C ARG A 135 -18.37 -54.72 -18.95
N MET A 136 -19.65 -54.36 -18.96
CA MET A 136 -20.75 -55.30 -19.20
C MET A 136 -20.68 -55.92 -20.60
N LEU A 137 -20.41 -55.12 -21.64
CA LEU A 137 -20.28 -55.62 -23.02
C LEU A 137 -19.10 -56.59 -23.17
N ARG A 138 -17.96 -56.29 -22.53
CA ARG A 138 -16.77 -57.16 -22.55
C ARG A 138 -16.92 -58.43 -21.71
N ALA A 139 -17.73 -58.40 -20.65
CA ALA A 139 -17.98 -59.56 -19.81
C ALA A 139 -18.81 -60.64 -20.54
N GLY A 140 -19.51 -60.28 -21.62
CA GLY A 140 -20.31 -61.20 -22.42
C GLY A 140 -21.59 -61.66 -21.71
N PHE A 141 -22.23 -62.68 -22.28
CA PHE A 141 -23.45 -63.29 -21.71
C PHE A 141 -23.13 -64.09 -20.45
N ARG A 142 -24.13 -64.24 -19.58
CA ARG A 142 -23.95 -64.96 -18.31
C ARG A 142 -23.71 -66.44 -18.59
N ILE A 143 -22.86 -67.08 -17.78
CA ILE A 143 -22.56 -68.52 -17.91
C ILE A 143 -23.85 -69.36 -17.91
N GLN A 144 -24.85 -68.98 -17.11
CA GLN A 144 -26.14 -69.65 -17.04
C GLN A 144 -26.90 -69.62 -18.38
N GLU A 145 -26.86 -68.51 -19.11
CA GLU A 145 -27.53 -68.35 -20.40
C GLU A 145 -26.84 -69.20 -21.48
N VAL A 146 -25.50 -69.27 -21.44
CA VAL A 146 -24.72 -70.12 -22.35
C VAL A 146 -24.98 -71.60 -22.05
N GLU A 147 -25.04 -72.01 -20.78
CA GLU A 147 -25.34 -73.38 -20.39
C GLU A 147 -26.77 -73.81 -20.76
N GLU A 148 -27.76 -72.93 -20.63
CA GLU A 148 -29.12 -73.18 -21.09
C GLU A 148 -29.16 -73.43 -22.61
N ALA A 149 -28.47 -72.58 -23.38
CA ALA A 149 -28.37 -72.74 -24.83
C ALA A 149 -27.64 -74.04 -25.22
N ARG A 150 -26.59 -74.44 -24.48
CA ARG A 150 -25.92 -75.74 -24.64
C ARG A 150 -26.85 -76.91 -24.34
N ALA A 151 -27.65 -76.82 -23.28
CA ALA A 151 -28.64 -77.84 -22.94
C ALA A 151 -29.71 -77.98 -24.04
N ASN A 152 -30.20 -76.86 -24.57
CA ASN A 152 -31.17 -76.85 -25.66
C ASN A 152 -30.58 -77.46 -26.95
N LEU A 153 -29.32 -77.14 -27.30
CA LEU A 153 -28.63 -77.78 -28.42
C LEU A 153 -28.51 -79.30 -28.22
N ARG A 154 -28.12 -79.75 -27.00
CA ARG A 154 -28.05 -81.18 -26.68
C ARG A 154 -29.40 -81.89 -26.87
N GLN A 155 -30.50 -81.25 -26.46
CA GLN A 155 -31.84 -81.80 -26.66
C GLN A 155 -32.21 -81.93 -28.14
N ASN A 156 -31.90 -80.93 -28.97
CA ASN A 156 -32.20 -80.98 -30.41
C ASN A 156 -31.32 -81.98 -31.15
N LEU A 157 -30.06 -82.16 -30.73
CA LEU A 157 -29.18 -83.20 -31.25
C LEU A 157 -29.76 -84.60 -31.02
N ALA A 158 -30.28 -84.88 -29.81
CA ALA A 158 -30.93 -86.16 -29.50
C ALA A 158 -32.21 -86.38 -30.35
N ARG A 159 -32.99 -85.33 -30.61
CA ARG A 159 -34.16 -85.40 -31.51
C ARG A 159 -33.76 -85.70 -32.95
N LEU A 160 -32.71 -85.05 -33.45
CA LEU A 160 -32.16 -85.31 -34.79
C LEU A 160 -31.67 -86.74 -34.93
N GLU A 161 -31.00 -87.27 -33.91
CA GLU A 161 -30.54 -88.66 -33.89
C GLU A 161 -31.70 -89.65 -33.99
N LEU A 162 -32.76 -89.44 -33.19
CA LEU A 162 -33.97 -90.25 -33.27
C LEU A 162 -34.63 -90.17 -34.66
N ALA A 163 -34.78 -88.95 -35.21
CA ALA A 163 -35.38 -88.75 -36.53
C ALA A 163 -34.54 -89.41 -37.64
N ARG A 164 -33.20 -89.39 -37.52
CA ARG A 164 -32.28 -90.05 -38.43
C ARG A 164 -32.47 -91.56 -38.41
N LEU A 165 -32.46 -92.17 -37.22
CA LEU A 165 -32.64 -93.61 -37.06
C LEU A 165 -34.00 -94.07 -37.58
N THR A 166 -35.06 -93.29 -37.33
CA THR A 166 -36.42 -93.59 -37.82
C THR A 166 -36.47 -93.53 -39.35
N ARG A 167 -35.93 -92.47 -39.97
CA ARG A 167 -35.82 -92.36 -41.43
C ARG A 167 -35.04 -93.52 -42.04
N ASP A 168 -33.86 -93.84 -41.48
CA ASP A 168 -32.99 -94.89 -42.00
C ASP A 168 -33.65 -96.27 -41.87
N ARG A 169 -34.35 -96.52 -40.76
CA ARG A 169 -35.17 -97.72 -40.55
C ARG A 169 -36.30 -97.82 -41.57
N PHE A 170 -37.05 -96.74 -41.77
CA PHE A 170 -38.21 -96.72 -42.69
C PHE A 170 -37.77 -96.86 -44.14
N ARG A 171 -36.60 -96.32 -44.50
CA ARG A 171 -36.01 -96.51 -45.84
C ARG A 171 -35.71 -97.98 -46.13
N GLY A 172 -35.19 -98.72 -45.15
CA GLY A 172 -35.00 -100.17 -45.24
C GLY A 172 -36.34 -100.92 -45.38
N LEU A 173 -37.30 -100.63 -44.51
CA LEU A 173 -38.61 -101.29 -44.53
C LEU A 173 -39.41 -101.03 -45.82
N LEU A 174 -39.25 -99.86 -46.45
CA LEU A 174 -39.87 -99.57 -47.74
C LEU A 174 -39.23 -100.41 -48.86
N ALA A 175 -37.92 -100.64 -48.82
CA ALA A 175 -37.23 -101.50 -49.77
C ALA A 175 -37.71 -102.97 -49.67
N ASP A 176 -38.08 -103.40 -48.46
CA ASP A 176 -38.66 -104.72 -48.18
C ASP A 176 -40.18 -104.79 -48.44
N GLY A 177 -40.83 -103.68 -48.84
CA GLY A 177 -42.27 -103.61 -49.13
C GLY A 177 -43.19 -103.59 -47.89
N ALA A 178 -42.65 -103.39 -46.69
CA ALA A 178 -43.37 -103.50 -45.41
C ALA A 178 -44.12 -102.23 -44.97
N ILE A 179 -43.86 -101.08 -45.61
CA ILE A 179 -44.50 -99.79 -45.29
C ILE A 179 -44.86 -99.02 -46.58
N SER A 180 -45.66 -97.97 -46.45
CA SER A 180 -46.05 -97.07 -47.55
C SER A 180 -45.02 -95.97 -47.81
N LYS A 181 -44.95 -95.47 -49.05
CA LYS A 181 -44.09 -94.32 -49.41
C LYS A 181 -44.42 -93.07 -48.57
N GLN A 182 -45.69 -92.85 -48.24
CA GLN A 182 -46.13 -91.72 -47.42
C GLN A 182 -45.51 -91.72 -46.01
N GLU A 183 -45.25 -92.89 -45.44
CA GLU A 183 -44.61 -93.02 -44.11
C GLU A 183 -43.11 -92.66 -44.16
N LEU A 184 -42.40 -93.05 -45.22
CA LEU A 184 -41.02 -92.61 -45.44
C LEU A 184 -40.95 -91.10 -45.69
N ASP A 185 -41.83 -90.55 -46.54
CA ASP A 185 -41.84 -89.12 -46.86
C ASP A 185 -42.08 -88.26 -45.60
N ARG A 186 -42.91 -88.73 -44.66
CA ARG A 186 -43.09 -88.10 -43.34
C ARG A 186 -41.83 -88.18 -42.48
N ALA A 187 -41.20 -89.36 -42.37
CA ALA A 187 -39.96 -89.53 -41.61
C ALA A 187 -38.79 -88.72 -42.19
N GLU A 188 -38.72 -88.56 -43.51
CA GLU A 188 -37.76 -87.69 -44.18
C GLU A 188 -38.03 -86.21 -43.87
N SER A 189 -39.30 -85.79 -43.87
CA SER A 189 -39.70 -84.43 -43.47
C SER A 189 -39.35 -84.13 -42.00
N ASP A 190 -39.60 -85.08 -41.11
CA ASP A 190 -39.27 -84.97 -39.68
C ASP A 190 -37.76 -84.88 -39.45
N PHE A 191 -36.97 -85.67 -40.18
CA PHE A 191 -35.51 -85.58 -40.15
C PHE A 191 -35.01 -84.21 -40.61
N GLN A 192 -35.54 -83.69 -41.72
CA GLN A 192 -35.16 -82.36 -42.23
C GLN A 192 -35.53 -81.24 -41.25
N ALA A 193 -36.71 -81.32 -40.61
CA ALA A 193 -37.13 -80.38 -39.58
C ALA A 193 -36.20 -80.43 -38.35
N ALA A 194 -35.82 -81.62 -37.90
CA ALA A 194 -34.89 -81.78 -36.78
C ALA A 194 -33.48 -81.25 -37.11
N GLU A 195 -33.02 -81.41 -38.35
CA GLU A 195 -31.73 -80.88 -38.80
C GLU A 195 -31.73 -79.35 -38.81
N ALA A 196 -32.79 -78.74 -39.34
CA ALA A 196 -32.98 -77.30 -39.32
C ALA A 196 -33.03 -76.74 -37.88
N ALA A 197 -33.67 -77.46 -36.96
CA ALA A 197 -33.73 -77.10 -35.53
C ALA A 197 -32.35 -77.13 -34.84
N VAL A 198 -31.52 -78.14 -35.12
CA VAL A 198 -30.13 -78.20 -34.63
C VAL A 198 -29.31 -77.04 -35.20
N ARG A 199 -29.47 -76.73 -36.49
CA ARG A 199 -28.77 -75.61 -37.13
C ARG A 199 -29.14 -74.28 -36.45
N ALA A 200 -30.43 -74.01 -36.27
CA ALA A 200 -30.91 -72.79 -35.63
C ALA A 200 -30.42 -72.66 -34.16
N THR A 201 -30.43 -73.75 -33.39
CA THR A 201 -29.97 -73.74 -31.99
C THR A 201 -28.46 -73.63 -31.86
N ARG A 202 -27.70 -74.20 -32.80
CA ARG A 202 -26.23 -74.04 -32.86
C ARG A 202 -25.84 -72.60 -33.16
N GLU A 203 -26.48 -71.97 -34.13
CA GLU A 203 -26.27 -70.55 -34.43
C GLU A 203 -26.62 -69.66 -33.24
N ARG A 204 -27.71 -69.99 -32.52
CA ARG A 204 -28.08 -69.29 -31.30
C ARG A 204 -27.01 -69.40 -30.21
N LEU A 205 -26.46 -70.60 -29.98
CA LEU A 205 -25.37 -70.79 -29.03
C LEU A 205 -24.09 -70.06 -29.49
N ALA A 206 -23.75 -70.12 -30.78
CA ALA A 206 -22.60 -69.43 -31.34
C ALA A 206 -22.66 -67.91 -31.06
N MET A 207 -23.82 -67.28 -31.31
CA MET A 207 -24.02 -65.86 -30.97
C MET A 207 -23.87 -65.55 -29.48
N LEU A 208 -24.32 -66.44 -28.58
CA LEU A 208 -24.19 -66.25 -27.13
C LEU A 208 -22.74 -66.45 -26.64
N VAL A 209 -21.98 -67.33 -27.27
CA VAL A 209 -20.57 -67.58 -26.95
C VAL A 209 -19.67 -66.48 -27.51
N GLU A 210 -19.99 -65.95 -28.71
CA GLU A 210 -19.28 -64.84 -29.34
C GLU A 210 -19.45 -63.53 -28.55
N GLY A 211 -20.59 -63.35 -27.89
CA GLY A 211 -20.81 -62.22 -26.98
C GLY A 211 -21.28 -60.95 -27.69
N ALA A 212 -20.91 -59.78 -27.16
CA ALA A 212 -21.23 -58.50 -27.78
C ALA A 212 -20.42 -58.31 -29.09
N ARG A 213 -21.03 -57.70 -30.10
CA ARG A 213 -20.38 -57.47 -31.40
C ARG A 213 -19.18 -56.52 -31.25
N SER A 214 -18.17 -56.70 -32.09
CA SER A 214 -16.96 -55.86 -32.06
C SER A 214 -17.27 -54.37 -32.30
N GLU A 215 -18.32 -54.09 -33.07
CA GLU A 215 -18.87 -52.77 -33.34
C GLU A 215 -19.43 -52.14 -32.06
N ASP A 216 -20.19 -52.89 -31.27
CA ASP A 216 -20.81 -52.40 -30.03
C ASP A 216 -19.74 -52.08 -28.98
N ILE A 217 -18.70 -52.90 -28.88
CA ILE A 217 -17.55 -52.66 -28.00
C ILE A 217 -16.80 -51.40 -28.45
N ARG A 218 -16.50 -51.25 -29.75
CA ARG A 218 -15.84 -50.03 -30.28
C ARG A 218 -16.67 -48.77 -30.04
N MET A 219 -17.99 -48.85 -30.20
CA MET A 219 -18.89 -47.74 -29.91
C MET A 219 -18.89 -47.38 -28.42
N ALA A 220 -18.88 -48.37 -27.53
CA ALA A 220 -18.78 -48.13 -26.09
C ALA A 220 -17.40 -47.61 -25.65
N GLU A 221 -16.32 -48.03 -26.31
CA GLU A 221 -14.98 -47.48 -26.13
C GLU A 221 -14.92 -46.00 -26.53
N ALA A 222 -15.47 -45.66 -27.71
CA ALA A 222 -15.56 -44.28 -28.15
C ALA A 222 -16.39 -43.42 -27.19
N GLU A 223 -17.47 -43.97 -26.62
CA GLU A 223 -18.27 -43.27 -25.61
C GLU A 223 -17.50 -43.04 -24.30
N ARG A 224 -16.73 -44.04 -23.85
CA ARG A 224 -15.83 -43.90 -22.70
C ARG A 224 -14.76 -42.83 -22.95
N ASP A 225 -14.17 -42.80 -24.14
CA ASP A 225 -13.17 -41.79 -24.50
C ASP A 225 -13.77 -40.38 -24.56
N ARG A 226 -14.98 -40.22 -25.12
CA ARG A 226 -15.71 -38.94 -25.09
C ARG A 226 -16.01 -38.47 -23.67
N ALA A 227 -16.46 -39.37 -22.80
CA ALA A 227 -16.69 -39.05 -21.39
C ALA A 227 -15.38 -38.68 -20.65
N GLY A 228 -14.27 -39.35 -20.98
CA GLY A 228 -12.95 -39.02 -20.47
C GLY A 228 -12.49 -37.62 -20.88
N ALA A 229 -12.64 -37.27 -22.15
CA ALA A 229 -12.34 -35.93 -22.65
C ALA A 229 -13.22 -34.86 -21.99
N ALA A 230 -14.50 -35.15 -21.72
CA ALA A 230 -15.39 -34.25 -20.99
C ALA A 230 -14.92 -34.00 -19.55
N LEU A 231 -14.41 -35.03 -18.87
CA LEU A 231 -13.80 -34.88 -17.54
C LEU A 231 -12.53 -34.03 -17.59
N GLU A 232 -11.66 -34.24 -18.58
CA GLU A 232 -10.46 -33.42 -18.76
C GLU A 232 -10.81 -31.95 -19.00
N ALA A 233 -11.83 -31.67 -19.83
CA ALA A 233 -12.33 -30.31 -20.04
C ALA A 233 -12.88 -29.70 -18.74
N ALA A 234 -13.66 -30.45 -17.95
CA ALA A 234 -14.16 -29.99 -16.66
C ALA A 234 -13.03 -29.70 -15.66
N ARG A 235 -11.94 -30.48 -15.68
CA ARG A 235 -10.74 -30.23 -14.86
C ARG A 235 -9.94 -29.03 -15.37
N ALA A 236 -9.84 -28.84 -16.68
CA ALA A 236 -9.18 -27.68 -17.27
C ALA A 236 -9.88 -26.37 -16.88
N ASN A 237 -11.21 -26.39 -16.73
CA ASN A 237 -11.96 -25.25 -16.19
C ASN A 237 -11.53 -24.85 -14.77
N ALA A 238 -10.86 -25.71 -13.99
CA ALA A 238 -10.31 -25.32 -12.70
C ALA A 238 -9.22 -24.23 -12.80
N ALA A 239 -8.58 -24.07 -13.97
CA ALA A 239 -7.64 -22.98 -14.21
C ALA A 239 -8.31 -21.59 -14.15
N THR A 240 -9.65 -21.50 -14.30
CA THR A 240 -10.36 -20.23 -14.10
C THR A 240 -10.28 -19.74 -12.66
N LEU A 241 -10.04 -20.62 -11.68
CA LEU A 241 -9.90 -20.22 -10.28
C LEU A 241 -8.71 -19.29 -10.06
N ASP A 242 -7.59 -19.53 -10.74
CA ASP A 242 -6.43 -18.64 -10.68
C ASP A 242 -6.75 -17.27 -11.27
N LEU A 243 -7.50 -17.22 -12.38
CA LEU A 243 -8.00 -15.96 -12.95
C LEU A 243 -8.91 -15.22 -11.97
N ARG A 244 -9.84 -15.92 -11.30
CA ARG A 244 -10.71 -15.32 -10.27
C ARG A 244 -9.93 -14.80 -9.07
N GLN A 245 -8.85 -15.46 -8.69
CA GLN A 245 -7.96 -14.93 -7.66
C GLN A 245 -7.26 -13.65 -8.12
N GLN A 246 -6.85 -13.55 -9.38
CA GLN A 246 -6.30 -12.31 -9.93
C GLN A 246 -7.34 -11.20 -9.96
N ASP A 247 -8.59 -11.49 -10.33
CA ASP A 247 -9.70 -10.52 -10.28
C ASP A 247 -9.85 -9.91 -8.88
N VAL A 248 -9.75 -10.73 -7.82
CA VAL A 248 -9.75 -10.24 -6.44
C VAL A 248 -8.55 -9.34 -6.16
N ARG A 249 -7.33 -9.72 -6.56
CA ARG A 249 -6.14 -8.88 -6.36
C ARG A 249 -6.24 -7.53 -7.07
N VAL A 250 -6.77 -7.51 -8.29
CA VAL A 250 -7.03 -6.29 -9.06
C VAL A 250 -8.06 -5.42 -8.35
N ALA A 251 -9.16 -6.01 -7.87
CA ALA A 251 -10.18 -5.27 -7.13
C ALA A 251 -9.64 -4.72 -5.80
N GLU A 252 -8.81 -5.48 -5.07
CA GLU A 252 -8.14 -5.01 -3.85
C GLU A 252 -7.18 -3.85 -4.13
N ALA A 253 -6.45 -3.90 -5.25
CA ALA A 253 -5.61 -2.79 -5.67
C ALA A 253 -6.44 -1.53 -5.96
N GLY A 254 -7.59 -1.67 -6.63
CA GLY A 254 -8.51 -0.57 -6.87
C GLY A 254 -9.06 0.05 -5.58
N VAL A 255 -9.37 -0.75 -4.56
CA VAL A 255 -9.75 -0.23 -3.23
C VAL A 255 -8.61 0.56 -2.60
N ARG A 256 -7.38 0.04 -2.64
CA ARG A 256 -6.20 0.76 -2.09
C ARG A 256 -5.96 2.10 -2.80
N GLU A 257 -6.10 2.13 -4.11
CA GLU A 257 -5.96 3.35 -4.91
C GLU A 257 -7.02 4.39 -4.52
N ALA A 258 -8.30 3.98 -4.50
CA ALA A 258 -9.40 4.87 -4.12
C ALA A 258 -9.24 5.39 -2.69
N ALA A 259 -8.83 4.54 -1.75
CA ALA A 259 -8.58 4.93 -0.35
C ALA A 259 -7.41 5.92 -0.22
N ALA A 260 -6.35 5.75 -1.02
CA ALA A 260 -5.24 6.69 -1.06
C ALA A 260 -5.69 8.08 -1.57
N ASN A 261 -6.56 8.11 -2.58
CA ASN A 261 -7.12 9.37 -3.08
C ASN A 261 -8.02 10.06 -2.03
N VAL A 262 -8.87 9.30 -1.32
CA VAL A 262 -9.65 9.82 -0.19
C VAL A 262 -8.73 10.44 0.86
N ARG A 263 -7.68 9.73 1.28
CA ARG A 263 -6.72 10.23 2.30
C ARG A 263 -6.02 11.51 1.86
N ARG A 264 -5.64 11.62 0.58
CA ARG A 264 -5.04 12.84 0.01
C ARG A 264 -6.00 14.02 0.13
N LEU A 265 -7.27 13.83 -0.23
CA LEU A 265 -8.30 14.87 -0.15
C LEU A 265 -8.67 15.21 1.30
N GLU A 266 -8.73 14.24 2.20
CA GLU A 266 -8.93 14.49 3.63
C GLU A 266 -7.82 15.35 4.21
N THR A 267 -6.57 15.12 3.79
CA THR A 267 -5.43 15.96 4.19
C THR A 267 -5.61 17.38 3.66
N GLN A 268 -6.00 17.55 2.38
CA GLN A 268 -6.25 18.87 1.80
C GLN A 268 -7.41 19.61 2.48
N VAL A 269 -8.48 18.89 2.86
CA VAL A 269 -9.60 19.46 3.63
C VAL A 269 -9.16 19.83 5.05
N ALA A 270 -8.27 19.05 5.69
CA ALA A 270 -7.72 19.41 6.99
C ALA A 270 -6.88 20.71 6.95
N GLU A 271 -6.19 20.96 5.84
CA GLU A 271 -5.41 22.20 5.61
C GLU A 271 -6.28 23.45 5.42
N LEU A 272 -7.62 23.32 5.29
CA LEU A 272 -8.53 24.45 5.36
C LEU A 272 -8.53 25.12 6.74
N LYS A 273 -8.13 24.39 7.79
CA LYS A 273 -7.92 24.95 9.12
C LYS A 273 -6.46 25.34 9.27
N VAL A 274 -6.19 26.63 9.28
CA VAL A 274 -4.83 27.16 9.39
C VAL A 274 -4.51 27.38 10.86
N LEU A 275 -3.46 26.71 11.34
CA LEU A 275 -3.03 26.72 12.74
C LEU A 275 -1.72 27.49 12.92
N ALA A 276 -1.49 28.03 14.11
CA ALA A 276 -0.25 28.69 14.47
C ALA A 276 0.92 27.69 14.61
N PRO A 277 2.07 27.93 13.95
CA PRO A 277 3.23 27.03 14.01
C PRO A 277 4.10 27.20 15.25
N LEU A 278 3.99 28.32 15.97
CA LEU A 278 4.74 28.63 17.20
C LEU A 278 3.95 29.60 18.09
N ASP A 279 4.42 29.77 19.32
CA ASP A 279 3.90 30.76 20.26
C ASP A 279 4.38 32.16 19.86
N ALA A 280 3.47 33.06 19.50
CA ALA A 280 3.81 34.36 18.94
C ALA A 280 2.69 35.38 19.10
N THR A 281 2.98 36.65 18.84
CA THR A 281 1.98 37.71 18.74
C THR A 281 1.72 38.03 17.26
N VAL A 282 0.45 38.25 16.91
CA VAL A 282 0.06 38.62 15.54
C VAL A 282 0.49 40.06 15.26
N LEU A 283 1.46 40.24 14.36
CA LEU A 283 1.97 41.56 13.98
C LEU A 283 1.08 42.24 12.94
N THR A 284 0.66 41.48 11.92
CA THR A 284 -0.13 41.99 10.82
C THR A 284 -1.14 40.95 10.37
N LYS A 285 -2.37 41.40 10.15
CA LYS A 285 -3.41 40.63 9.49
C LYS A 285 -3.33 40.90 7.99
N ALA A 286 -3.06 39.86 7.20
CA ALA A 286 -2.83 40.01 5.75
C ALA A 286 -4.10 39.78 4.89
N VAL A 287 -5.20 39.33 5.50
CA VAL A 287 -6.46 39.02 4.81
C VAL A 287 -7.67 39.40 5.65
N GLU A 288 -8.81 39.60 4.99
CA GLU A 288 -10.10 39.83 5.63
C GLU A 288 -11.06 38.65 5.52
N VAL A 289 -12.04 38.59 6.43
CA VAL A 289 -13.12 37.61 6.35
C VAL A 289 -13.94 37.84 5.08
N GLY A 290 -14.26 36.76 4.36
CA GLY A 290 -14.95 36.78 3.08
C GLY A 290 -14.02 36.88 1.86
N GLU A 291 -12.75 37.22 2.05
CA GLU A 291 -11.75 37.28 1.00
C GLU A 291 -11.42 35.87 0.47
N VAL A 292 -11.12 35.76 -0.83
CA VAL A 292 -10.67 34.50 -1.45
C VAL A 292 -9.15 34.49 -1.49
N VAL A 293 -8.55 33.45 -0.92
CA VAL A 293 -7.11 33.26 -0.84
C VAL A 293 -6.66 32.12 -1.75
N ALA A 294 -5.55 32.33 -2.45
CA ALA A 294 -4.86 31.27 -3.17
C ALA A 294 -3.89 30.52 -2.24
N ALA A 295 -3.51 29.30 -2.62
CA ALA A 295 -2.45 28.57 -1.92
C ALA A 295 -1.14 29.38 -1.93
N GLY A 296 -0.46 29.42 -0.78
CA GLY A 296 0.76 30.18 -0.54
C GLY A 296 0.53 31.62 -0.09
N LYS A 297 -0.69 32.18 -0.22
CA LYS A 297 -0.98 33.54 0.22
C LYS A 297 -0.90 33.65 1.76
N PRO A 298 -0.17 34.63 2.32
CA PRO A 298 -0.08 34.85 3.75
C PRO A 298 -1.43 35.32 4.31
N LEU A 299 -1.83 34.75 5.45
CA LEU A 299 -3.04 35.11 6.19
C LEU A 299 -2.72 36.01 7.38
N ALA A 300 -1.63 35.72 8.09
CA ALA A 300 -1.15 36.51 9.21
C ALA A 300 0.38 36.46 9.30
N LEU A 301 0.97 37.55 9.77
CA LEU A 301 2.38 37.62 10.15
C LEU A 301 2.49 37.49 11.66
N LEU A 302 3.18 36.45 12.13
CA LEU A 302 3.42 36.20 13.55
C LEU A 302 4.84 36.63 13.92
N GLY A 303 5.02 37.23 15.09
CA GLY A 303 6.32 37.62 15.63
C GLY A 303 6.55 37.10 17.05
N ASP A 304 7.74 36.53 17.30
CA ASP A 304 8.19 36.23 18.67
C ASP A 304 8.65 37.51 19.36
N LEU A 305 7.78 38.08 20.20
CA LEU A 305 8.06 39.28 20.99
C LEU A 305 8.74 38.98 22.33
N ASP A 306 8.83 37.71 22.74
CA ASP A 306 9.44 37.32 24.02
C ASP A 306 10.96 37.23 23.90
N HIS A 307 11.46 36.91 22.70
CA HIS A 307 12.90 36.81 22.38
C HIS A 307 13.34 37.72 21.20
N PRO A 308 13.14 39.05 21.28
CA PRO A 308 13.67 39.97 20.28
C PRO A 308 15.20 39.94 20.27
N TRP A 309 15.81 40.36 19.17
CA TRP A 309 17.25 40.44 19.04
C TRP A 309 17.67 41.76 18.40
N ILE A 310 18.89 42.19 18.68
CA ILE A 310 19.51 43.34 18.02
C ILE A 310 20.71 42.85 17.22
N LYS A 311 20.82 43.29 15.95
CA LYS A 311 22.05 43.15 15.17
C LYS A 311 22.86 44.44 15.32
N ILE A 312 24.05 44.29 15.87
CA ILE A 312 25.06 45.34 15.99
C ILE A 312 26.28 45.01 15.14
N TYR A 313 27.04 46.03 14.78
CA TYR A 313 28.26 45.88 14.00
C TYR A 313 29.47 46.21 14.88
N VAL A 314 30.31 45.20 15.14
CA VAL A 314 31.51 45.33 15.97
C VAL A 314 32.74 45.40 15.05
N PRO A 315 33.64 46.39 15.20
CA PRO A 315 34.88 46.44 14.44
C PRO A 315 35.74 45.18 14.63
N GLU A 316 36.41 44.72 13.57
CA GLU A 316 37.31 43.56 13.60
C GLU A 316 38.33 43.65 14.76
N THR A 317 38.88 44.83 14.99
CA THR A 317 39.87 45.11 16.07
C THR A 317 39.34 44.81 17.47
N ALA A 318 38.02 44.83 17.66
CA ALA A 318 37.34 44.57 18.93
C ALA A 318 36.70 43.16 18.99
N LEU A 319 36.59 42.46 17.85
CA LEU A 319 35.92 41.15 17.75
C LEU A 319 36.54 40.10 18.66
N GLY A 320 37.88 40.07 18.79
CA GLY A 320 38.59 39.12 19.65
C GLY A 320 38.22 39.19 21.14
N LYS A 321 37.51 40.25 21.56
CA LYS A 321 37.03 40.44 22.93
C LYS A 321 35.56 40.04 23.12
N VAL A 322 34.82 39.78 22.03
CA VAL A 322 33.42 39.35 22.07
C VAL A 322 33.37 37.82 22.04
N ARG A 323 32.61 37.21 22.95
CA ARG A 323 32.41 35.76 23.01
C ARG A 323 30.95 35.39 22.82
N LEU A 324 30.70 34.21 22.27
CA LEU A 324 29.38 33.60 22.29
C LEU A 324 28.92 33.43 23.74
N ASP A 325 27.62 33.60 23.99
CA ASP A 325 26.97 33.55 25.30
C ASP A 325 27.42 34.65 26.29
N ALA A 326 28.18 35.65 25.83
CA ALA A 326 28.54 36.78 26.66
C ALA A 326 27.30 37.61 27.04
N PRO A 327 27.21 38.10 28.29
CA PRO A 327 26.13 38.99 28.70
C PRO A 327 26.27 40.34 28.02
N ALA A 328 25.16 40.90 27.57
CA ALA A 328 25.07 42.22 26.97
C ALA A 328 23.95 43.02 27.63
N ARG A 329 24.11 44.35 27.66
CA ARG A 329 23.05 45.27 28.08
C ARG A 329 22.54 46.01 26.86
N VAL A 330 21.24 46.05 26.66
CA VAL A 330 20.62 46.79 25.56
C VAL A 330 19.84 47.97 26.16
N LEU A 331 20.16 49.17 25.70
CA LEU A 331 19.49 50.39 26.07
C LEU A 331 18.65 50.86 24.89
N VAL A 332 17.47 51.39 25.17
CA VAL A 332 16.55 51.94 24.17
C VAL A 332 16.17 53.33 24.61
N ASP A 333 16.14 54.26 23.66
CA ASP A 333 15.85 55.68 23.93
C ASP A 333 14.45 55.87 24.54
N SER A 334 13.52 54.97 24.24
CA SER A 334 12.15 54.99 24.76
C SER A 334 12.05 54.63 26.26
N PHE A 335 13.08 54.01 26.84
CA PHE A 335 13.13 53.66 28.27
C PHE A 335 14.47 54.07 28.89
N PRO A 336 14.72 55.40 29.03
CA PRO A 336 15.97 55.89 29.56
C PRO A 336 16.16 55.40 31.00
N GLY A 337 17.29 54.73 31.27
CA GLY A 337 17.64 54.21 32.61
C GLY A 337 17.23 52.76 32.90
N GLN A 338 16.57 52.06 31.99
CA GLN A 338 16.24 50.63 32.13
C GLN A 338 17.03 49.77 31.13
N PRO A 339 18.21 49.25 31.49
CA PRO A 339 18.95 48.35 30.60
C PRO A 339 18.27 46.98 30.53
N PHE A 340 17.99 46.51 29.32
CA PHE A 340 17.48 45.17 29.05
C PHE A 340 18.62 44.17 28.99
N GLN A 341 18.44 43.00 29.61
CA GLN A 341 19.45 41.94 29.60
C GLN A 341 19.39 41.15 28.29
N GLY A 342 20.53 41.05 27.61
CA GLY A 342 20.70 40.25 26.40
C GLY A 342 21.91 39.33 26.48
N THR A 343 22.00 38.41 25.54
CA THR A 343 23.09 37.44 25.40
C THR A 343 23.53 37.37 23.95
N VAL A 344 24.85 37.31 23.71
CA VAL A 344 25.40 37.14 22.35
C VAL A 344 25.08 35.73 21.84
N THR A 345 24.18 35.62 20.86
CA THR A 345 23.73 34.33 20.32
C THR A 345 24.34 33.97 18.97
N TRP A 346 24.87 34.96 18.24
CA TRP A 346 25.56 34.71 16.98
C TRP A 346 26.57 35.80 16.66
N ILE A 347 27.69 35.39 16.08
CA ILE A 347 28.76 36.25 15.58
C ILE A 347 28.97 35.85 14.12
N ALA A 348 29.00 36.81 13.21
CA ALA A 348 29.21 36.54 11.79
C ALA A 348 30.59 35.91 11.54
N ASP A 349 30.65 34.93 10.64
CA ASP A 349 31.93 34.35 10.19
C ASP A 349 32.63 35.22 9.14
N GLN A 350 31.87 36.10 8.49
CA GLN A 350 32.33 36.99 7.43
C GLN A 350 32.19 38.44 7.87
N ALA A 351 33.22 39.24 7.57
CA ALA A 351 33.17 40.68 7.75
C ALA A 351 32.27 41.31 6.68
N GLU A 352 31.42 42.25 7.10
CA GLU A 352 30.61 43.09 6.23
C GLU A 352 31.23 44.50 6.16
N PHE A 353 31.03 45.19 5.03
CA PHE A 353 31.40 46.60 4.90
C PHE A 353 30.31 47.42 5.61
N THR A 354 30.69 48.35 6.50
CA THR A 354 29.74 49.24 7.19
C THR A 354 28.76 49.89 6.20
N PRO A 355 27.44 49.72 6.35
CA PRO A 355 26.47 50.32 5.44
C PRO A 355 26.37 51.84 5.67
N LYS A 356 27.20 52.62 4.97
CA LYS A 356 27.02 54.07 4.77
C LYS A 356 27.43 54.48 3.34
N ASN A 357 26.64 55.36 2.73
CA ASN A 357 27.00 56.13 1.54
C ASN A 357 28.11 57.13 1.90
N VAL A 358 29.23 57.14 1.16
CA VAL A 358 30.38 58.02 1.47
C VAL A 358 30.89 58.80 0.25
N GLN A 359 30.99 60.12 0.41
CA GLN A 359 31.41 61.11 -0.59
C GLN A 359 32.88 61.57 -0.49
N THR A 360 33.72 60.98 0.36
CA THR A 360 35.15 61.34 0.47
C THR A 360 36.09 60.12 0.50
N ALA A 361 37.33 60.31 0.04
CA ALA A 361 38.29 59.25 -0.29
C ALA A 361 38.97 58.58 0.93
N GLU A 362 38.78 59.10 2.15
CA GLU A 362 39.43 58.60 3.37
C GLU A 362 38.46 57.90 4.34
N GLU A 363 37.15 57.83 4.03
CA GLU A 363 36.12 57.20 4.89
C GLU A 363 35.52 55.90 4.29
N ARG A 364 36.35 55.04 3.72
CA ARG A 364 36.04 53.63 3.36
C ARG A 364 37.26 52.82 3.83
N VAL A 365 37.24 51.79 4.67
CA VAL A 365 36.32 50.70 5.00
C VAL A 365 36.79 50.15 6.35
N ASN A 366 35.96 50.18 7.40
CA ASN A 366 36.22 49.35 8.57
C ASN A 366 35.49 48.02 8.38
N LEU A 367 36.23 46.91 8.39
CA LEU A 367 35.63 45.58 8.44
C LEU A 367 34.90 45.45 9.78
N VAL A 368 33.59 45.23 9.70
CA VAL A 368 32.75 45.01 10.86
C VAL A 368 32.16 43.61 10.80
N TYR A 369 32.00 43.01 11.96
CA TYR A 369 31.34 41.74 12.11
C TYR A 369 29.97 41.97 12.73
N ALA A 370 28.94 41.41 12.11
CA ALA A 370 27.60 41.45 12.67
C ALA A 370 27.54 40.52 13.90
N VAL A 371 27.10 41.06 15.02
CA VAL A 371 26.85 40.32 16.25
C VAL A 371 25.37 40.43 16.57
N LYS A 372 24.70 39.28 16.74
CA LYS A 372 23.31 39.22 17.20
C LYS A 372 23.28 38.99 18.70
N ILE A 373 22.50 39.82 19.36
CA ILE A 373 22.26 39.76 20.80
C ILE A 373 20.78 39.50 20.99
N THR A 374 20.42 38.33 21.53
CA THR A 374 19.04 38.00 21.90
C THR A 374 18.73 38.59 23.26
N ILE A 375 17.57 39.23 23.38
CA ILE A 375 17.15 40.01 24.54
C ILE A 375 15.96 39.31 25.18
N ARG A 376 15.96 39.19 26.51
CA ARG A 376 14.81 38.65 27.23
C ARG A 376 13.78 39.76 27.47
N ASN A 377 12.64 39.69 26.78
CA ASN A 377 11.61 40.74 26.81
C ASN A 377 10.39 40.32 27.65
N ALA A 378 10.61 39.94 28.91
CA ALA A 378 9.57 39.39 29.78
C ALA A 378 8.36 40.34 29.98
N GLU A 379 8.59 41.66 29.92
CA GLU A 379 7.56 42.69 30.08
C GLU A 379 7.01 43.20 28.73
N ARG A 380 7.46 42.63 27.60
CA ARG A 380 7.07 42.99 26.23
C ARG A 380 7.12 44.48 25.89
N LYS A 381 8.06 45.19 26.51
CA LYS A 381 8.32 46.62 26.29
C LYS A 381 9.03 46.89 24.97
N LEU A 382 9.88 45.95 24.54
CA LEU A 382 10.63 46.07 23.29
C LEU A 382 9.76 45.64 22.10
N LYS A 383 9.73 46.47 21.06
CA LYS A 383 9.03 46.21 19.80
C LYS A 383 10.03 46.18 18.64
N ALA A 384 9.68 45.46 17.58
CA ALA A 384 10.44 45.47 16.33
C ALA A 384 10.57 46.90 15.76
N GLY A 385 11.74 47.20 15.21
CA GLY A 385 12.08 48.49 14.59
C GLY A 385 12.60 49.57 15.55
N MET A 386 12.51 49.36 16.87
CA MET A 386 13.03 50.31 17.87
C MET A 386 14.55 50.47 17.73
N PRO A 387 15.08 51.71 17.68
CA PRO A 387 16.50 51.95 17.77
C PRO A 387 16.99 51.59 19.17
N ALA A 388 18.11 50.89 19.25
CA ALA A 388 18.68 50.45 20.50
C ALA A 388 20.21 50.47 20.44
N ASP A 389 20.84 50.73 21.57
CA ASP A 389 22.27 50.65 21.77
C ASP A 389 22.60 49.41 22.59
N ALA A 390 23.46 48.55 22.05
CA ALA A 390 24.00 47.44 22.81
C ALA A 390 25.34 47.82 23.42
N VAL A 391 25.49 47.46 24.68
CA VAL A 391 26.66 47.71 25.53
C VAL A 391 27.17 46.35 25.96
N LEU A 392 28.31 45.95 25.38
CA LEU A 392 29.00 44.70 25.69
C LEU A 392 30.11 44.99 26.71
N PRO A 393 29.97 44.55 27.97
CA PRO A 393 31.08 44.61 28.92
C PRO A 393 32.22 43.72 28.41
N LEU A 394 33.44 44.27 28.33
CA LEU A 394 34.62 43.49 28.00
C LEU A 394 35.00 42.68 29.24
N THR A 395 34.47 41.46 29.35
CA THR A 395 34.91 40.56 30.41
C THR A 395 36.34 40.15 30.13
N THR A 396 37.30 40.77 30.82
CA THR A 396 38.65 40.21 30.98
C THR A 396 38.48 38.84 31.64
N PRO A 397 39.21 37.80 31.21
CA PRO A 397 39.07 36.46 31.79
C PRO A 397 39.20 36.54 33.31
N SER A 398 38.22 36.00 34.03
CA SER A 398 38.53 35.50 35.37
C SER A 398 39.57 34.39 35.16
N PRO A 399 40.77 34.48 35.78
CA PRO A 399 41.75 33.44 35.65
C PRO A 399 41.10 32.15 36.13
N HIS A 400 41.20 31.16 35.26
CA HIS A 400 40.78 29.79 35.52
C HIS A 400 41.41 29.40 36.87
N SER A 401 40.62 28.87 37.80
CA SER A 401 41.20 28.24 38.99
C SER A 401 42.26 27.25 38.51
N PRO A 402 43.50 27.29 39.05
CA PRO A 402 44.54 26.40 38.58
C PRO A 402 44.03 24.97 38.69
N GLY A 403 43.95 24.31 37.53
CA GLY A 403 43.74 22.88 37.47
C GLY A 403 44.80 22.20 38.32
N THR A 404 44.34 21.25 39.13
CA THR A 404 45.16 20.26 39.80
C THR A 404 46.16 19.69 38.78
N PRO A 405 47.46 19.58 39.11
CA PRO A 405 48.43 19.08 38.15
C PRO A 405 48.08 17.63 37.80
N TRP A 406 48.20 17.32 36.51
CA TRP A 406 48.17 15.97 35.99
C TRP A 406 49.20 15.12 36.73
N VAL A 407 48.73 14.20 37.59
CA VAL A 407 49.56 13.11 38.10
C VAL A 407 49.64 12.06 36.99
N GLU A 408 50.84 11.92 36.46
CA GLU A 408 51.27 10.86 35.56
C GLU A 408 51.22 9.51 36.29
N GLU A 409 50.04 8.87 36.35
CA GLU A 409 49.95 7.50 36.83
C GLU A 409 50.12 6.52 35.67
N ARG A 410 51.39 6.18 35.40
CA ARG A 410 51.75 4.98 34.65
C ARG A 410 51.20 3.74 35.38
N ARG A 411 50.09 3.18 34.90
CA ARG A 411 49.73 1.78 35.16
C ARG A 411 49.51 0.99 33.87
N ARG A 412 50.63 0.43 33.40
CA ARG A 412 50.82 -1.00 33.10
C ARG A 412 49.53 -1.79 32.82
N TRP A 413 49.21 -1.99 31.55
CA TRP A 413 48.35 -3.09 31.11
C TRP A 413 49.21 -4.21 30.51
N GLY A 414 49.62 -5.14 31.38
CA GLY A 414 49.87 -6.53 31.01
C GLY A 414 48.55 -7.28 31.17
N GLY A 415 48.21 -8.11 30.18
CA GLY A 415 46.88 -8.69 30.02
C GLY A 415 46.48 -9.74 31.05
N THR A 416 45.19 -10.12 31.04
CA THR A 416 44.73 -11.50 30.80
C THR A 416 43.20 -11.55 30.65
N ARG A 417 42.77 -12.21 29.57
CA ARG A 417 41.59 -13.08 29.33
C ARG A 417 40.33 -12.91 30.19
N GLY A 418 39.17 -12.81 29.52
CA GLY A 418 37.88 -13.17 30.12
C GLY A 418 36.63 -12.80 29.29
N SER A 419 36.33 -13.64 28.29
CA SER A 419 34.98 -14.00 27.78
C SER A 419 33.87 -12.95 27.58
N ALA A 420 33.48 -12.79 26.31
CA ALA A 420 32.25 -12.18 25.82
C ALA A 420 30.98 -13.00 26.14
N PRO A 421 29.78 -12.41 25.93
CA PRO A 421 28.88 -13.01 24.94
C PRO A 421 28.46 -12.03 23.84
N ARG A 422 28.44 -12.58 22.62
CA ARG A 422 28.00 -11.95 21.37
C ARG A 422 26.51 -11.62 21.41
N ARG A 423 26.13 -10.47 20.83
CA ARG A 423 24.93 -10.39 19.97
C ARG A 423 25.18 -9.47 18.78
N SER A 424 24.74 -9.97 17.64
CA SER A 424 25.00 -9.53 16.28
C SER A 424 24.05 -8.42 15.82
N SER A 425 24.59 -7.39 15.17
CA SER A 425 23.84 -6.57 14.21
C SER A 425 24.47 -6.71 12.82
N ARG A 426 23.67 -7.23 11.89
CA ARG A 426 24.01 -7.44 10.49
C ARG A 426 23.95 -6.10 9.74
N LYS A 427 25.01 -5.84 8.97
CA LYS A 427 25.15 -4.81 7.93
C LYS A 427 23.96 -4.77 6.96
N ARG A 428 23.62 -3.55 6.53
CA ARG A 428 23.06 -3.28 5.20
C ARG A 428 23.81 -2.10 4.59
N ASP A 429 24.44 -2.37 3.45
CA ASP A 429 25.15 -1.42 2.61
C ASP A 429 24.17 -0.55 1.81
N GLY A 430 24.54 0.70 1.56
CA GLY A 430 23.82 1.62 0.68
C GLY A 430 24.67 2.82 0.31
N ARG A 431 25.34 2.77 -0.83
CA ARG A 431 26.09 3.87 -1.45
C ARG A 431 25.13 4.83 -2.17
N TYR A 432 25.41 6.13 -2.04
CA TYR A 432 24.86 7.22 -2.85
C TYR A 432 25.48 7.25 -4.27
N PRO A 433 24.76 7.75 -5.30
CA PRO A 433 25.35 8.16 -6.57
C PRO A 433 25.61 9.68 -6.62
N ALA A 434 26.70 10.06 -7.29
CA ALA A 434 27.07 11.43 -7.66
C ALA A 434 26.74 11.69 -9.15
N GLY A 435 26.46 12.94 -9.49
CA GLY A 435 26.04 13.37 -10.82
C GLY A 435 27.10 14.03 -11.72
N HIS A 436 26.70 14.15 -12.99
CA HIS A 436 26.97 15.16 -14.03
C HIS A 436 28.34 15.31 -14.73
N ARG A 437 28.31 15.01 -16.04
CA ARG A 437 28.63 15.83 -17.25
C ARG A 437 28.97 14.85 -18.40
N GLY A 438 28.66 14.99 -19.68
CA GLY A 438 28.05 16.02 -20.53
C GLY A 438 28.55 15.79 -21.98
N GLN A 439 27.65 15.90 -22.97
CA GLN A 439 27.88 16.11 -24.42
C GLN A 439 28.37 14.94 -25.31
N GLY A 440 27.73 14.79 -26.48
CA GLY A 440 28.21 13.95 -27.59
C GLY A 440 27.14 13.41 -28.54
N ILE A 441 26.58 14.30 -29.35
CA ILE A 441 25.96 14.13 -30.69
C ILE A 441 26.32 12.83 -31.43
N ASP A 442 25.34 12.06 -31.91
CA ASP A 442 25.24 11.67 -33.34
C ASP A 442 23.89 11.00 -33.70
N GLN A 443 23.33 11.40 -34.85
CA GLN A 443 22.15 10.80 -35.48
C GLN A 443 22.58 9.94 -36.68
N ALA A 444 22.09 8.69 -36.78
CA ALA A 444 21.88 7.96 -38.04
C ALA A 444 20.99 6.73 -37.75
N VAL A 445 19.72 6.65 -38.20
CA VAL A 445 19.23 6.31 -39.55
C VAL A 445 19.31 4.80 -39.90
N ARG A 446 18.11 4.26 -40.24
CA ARG A 446 17.75 3.09 -41.09
C ARG A 446 17.48 1.69 -40.50
N ARG A 447 16.17 1.42 -40.44
CA ARG A 447 15.35 0.31 -41.02
C ARG A 447 15.58 -1.17 -40.65
N PRO A 448 14.47 -1.94 -40.49
CA PRO A 448 14.46 -3.40 -40.36
C PRO A 448 14.10 -4.11 -41.69
N ASP A 449 14.57 -5.35 -41.83
CA ASP A 449 14.11 -6.43 -42.75
C ASP A 449 14.90 -7.69 -42.27
N ARG A 450 14.49 -8.96 -42.31
CA ARG A 450 13.31 -9.69 -42.78
C ARG A 450 13.49 -11.17 -42.36
N ARG A 451 12.36 -11.86 -42.16
CA ARG A 451 12.05 -13.28 -42.51
C ARG A 451 12.92 -14.45 -42.00
N GLY A 452 12.23 -15.44 -41.45
CA GLY A 452 12.64 -16.86 -41.47
C GLY A 452 11.83 -17.73 -40.52
N GLY A 453 10.85 -18.47 -41.05
CA GLY A 453 9.96 -19.38 -40.32
C GLY A 453 10.57 -20.76 -39.99
N PRO A 454 9.73 -21.80 -39.70
CA PRO A 454 9.91 -22.67 -38.53
C PRO A 454 10.20 -24.16 -38.84
N LEU A 455 10.69 -24.91 -37.84
CA LEU A 455 10.76 -26.38 -37.77
C LEU A 455 10.56 -26.78 -36.28
N SER A 456 9.44 -27.35 -35.86
CA SER A 456 8.96 -28.76 -35.94
C SER A 456 9.52 -29.71 -34.87
N LEU A 457 8.56 -30.28 -34.11
CA LEU A 457 8.47 -31.64 -33.54
C LEU A 457 9.54 -32.18 -32.58
N GLY A 458 9.11 -32.50 -31.36
CA GLY A 458 9.80 -33.39 -30.42
C GLY A 458 8.83 -34.00 -29.41
N VAL A 459 8.29 -35.17 -29.72
CA VAL A 459 7.44 -36.03 -28.87
C VAL A 459 8.33 -36.96 -28.04
N ALA A 460 8.08 -37.03 -26.73
CA ALA A 460 8.39 -38.16 -25.84
C ALA A 460 7.58 -37.95 -24.54
N GLY A 461 6.71 -38.83 -24.02
CA GLY A 461 6.60 -40.28 -24.16
C GLY A 461 7.28 -40.96 -22.97
N ARG A 462 6.58 -41.15 -21.83
CA ARG A 462 6.86 -42.25 -20.88
C ARG A 462 5.70 -42.53 -19.92
N ASN A 463 5.11 -43.70 -20.14
CA ASN A 463 4.24 -44.46 -19.24
C ASN A 463 4.99 -44.98 -18.02
N LEU A 464 4.35 -44.98 -16.85
CA LEU A 464 4.48 -46.03 -15.83
C LEU A 464 3.13 -46.20 -15.08
N ARG A 465 2.64 -47.44 -15.09
CA ARG A 465 1.57 -48.07 -14.26
C ARG A 465 2.23 -49.30 -13.59
N PRO A 466 1.58 -50.07 -12.69
CA PRO A 466 0.50 -49.76 -11.73
C PRO A 466 0.75 -50.36 -10.32
N GLY A 467 -0.11 -50.07 -9.35
CA GLY A 467 -0.22 -50.85 -8.10
C GLY A 467 -1.57 -50.64 -7.42
N GLY A 468 -2.36 -51.71 -7.26
CA GLY A 468 -3.50 -51.79 -6.33
C GLY A 468 -3.24 -52.91 -5.30
N PRO A 469 -4.26 -53.45 -4.59
CA PRO A 469 -5.52 -52.85 -4.13
C PRO A 469 -5.79 -53.18 -2.63
N ARG A 470 -6.71 -52.47 -1.94
CA ARG A 470 -7.49 -53.06 -0.80
C ARG A 470 -8.92 -52.50 -0.71
N ARG A 471 -9.86 -53.45 -0.59
CA ARG A 471 -11.30 -53.47 -0.24
C ARG A 471 -11.62 -52.67 1.06
N ARG A 472 -12.83 -52.26 1.48
CA ARG A 472 -14.24 -52.75 1.33
C ARG A 472 -15.22 -51.75 1.99
N GLY A 473 -16.52 -51.81 1.65
CA GLY A 473 -17.68 -51.23 2.38
C GLY A 473 -18.37 -50.09 1.62
N GLN A 474 -19.36 -50.31 0.73
CA GLN A 474 -20.78 -50.63 0.97
C GLN A 474 -21.42 -49.80 2.09
N ASP A 475 -22.28 -48.85 1.72
CA ASP A 475 -23.64 -48.74 2.26
C ASP A 475 -24.53 -47.83 1.40
N HIS A 476 -25.82 -48.08 1.52
CA HIS A 476 -26.91 -47.82 0.59
C HIS A 476 -27.41 -46.37 0.53
N ALA A 477 -27.88 -45.95 -0.65
CA ALA A 477 -28.86 -44.86 -0.81
C ALA A 477 -30.29 -45.39 -0.67
N PRO A 478 -31.29 -44.53 -0.40
CA PRO A 478 -32.19 -44.21 -1.51
C PRO A 478 -32.64 -42.74 -1.60
N ALA A 479 -33.18 -42.44 -2.79
CA ALA A 479 -33.65 -41.18 -3.34
C ALA A 479 -34.97 -40.63 -2.73
N PRO A 480 -35.40 -39.40 -3.07
CA PRO A 480 -36.52 -38.69 -2.43
C PRO A 480 -37.86 -38.84 -3.20
N PRO A 481 -39.01 -38.47 -2.59
CA PRO A 481 -40.28 -38.40 -3.32
C PRO A 481 -40.62 -36.98 -3.83
N HIS A 482 -41.31 -36.99 -4.97
CA HIS A 482 -42.01 -35.85 -5.59
C HIS A 482 -43.38 -35.57 -4.93
N GLY A 483 -43.83 -34.31 -4.98
CA GLY A 483 -45.23 -33.88 -4.82
C GLY A 483 -45.29 -32.34 -4.80
N ARG A 484 -45.63 -31.66 -5.91
CA ARG A 484 -46.96 -31.10 -6.26
C ARG A 484 -47.76 -30.58 -5.05
N ASP A 485 -48.03 -29.28 -4.99
CA ASP A 485 -49.41 -28.79 -5.03
C ASP A 485 -49.53 -27.29 -5.37
N ALA A 486 -50.63 -26.99 -6.05
CA ALA A 486 -51.09 -25.67 -6.45
C ALA A 486 -51.98 -25.05 -5.36
N GLY A 487 -52.02 -23.72 -5.28
CA GLY A 487 -52.88 -23.01 -4.33
C GLY A 487 -53.16 -21.56 -4.73
N HIS A 488 -54.37 -21.32 -5.22
CA HIS A 488 -54.98 -20.07 -5.64
C HIS A 488 -55.17 -19.00 -4.53
N GLY A 489 -55.32 -17.73 -4.96
CA GLY A 489 -56.09 -16.70 -4.24
C GLY A 489 -55.75 -15.27 -4.70
N ARG A 490 -56.34 -14.75 -5.80
CA ARG A 490 -57.51 -13.83 -5.87
C ARG A 490 -57.38 -12.50 -5.10
N LEU A 491 -57.51 -11.37 -5.83
CA LEU A 491 -58.55 -10.30 -5.70
C LEU A 491 -58.08 -8.99 -6.40
N GLY A 492 -58.91 -8.42 -7.31
CA GLY A 492 -58.72 -7.10 -7.99
C GLY A 492 -59.27 -5.92 -7.15
N PRO A 493 -59.86 -4.83 -7.72
CA PRO A 493 -59.71 -4.18 -9.04
C PRO A 493 -59.60 -2.61 -9.00
N GLY A 494 -59.07 -1.98 -10.08
CA GLY A 494 -59.34 -0.62 -10.67
C GLY A 494 -59.24 0.68 -9.81
N PRO A 495 -59.28 1.92 -10.39
CA PRO A 495 -59.50 2.35 -11.79
C PRO A 495 -58.45 3.36 -12.37
N GLY A 496 -58.59 3.75 -13.66
CA GLY A 496 -57.71 4.61 -14.50
C GLY A 496 -57.74 6.13 -14.20
N PRO A 497 -57.62 7.08 -15.17
CA PRO A 497 -57.53 6.97 -16.64
C PRO A 497 -56.43 7.85 -17.31
N GLY A 498 -56.29 7.75 -18.65
CA GLY A 498 -55.44 8.66 -19.44
C GLY A 498 -55.74 8.58 -20.95
N CYS A 499 -56.57 9.50 -21.43
CA CYS A 499 -56.99 9.69 -22.81
C CYS A 499 -55.87 10.22 -23.71
N HIS A 500 -55.81 9.79 -24.98
CA HIS A 500 -55.85 10.70 -26.12
C HIS A 500 -56.14 9.97 -27.46
N GLN A 501 -57.28 10.32 -28.04
CA GLN A 501 -57.67 10.19 -29.45
C GLN A 501 -56.72 11.05 -30.32
N GLY A 502 -56.47 10.81 -31.62
CA GLY A 502 -57.27 10.17 -32.65
C GLY A 502 -56.54 10.13 -34.01
N PRO A 503 -57.24 9.88 -35.14
CA PRO A 503 -56.76 9.03 -36.24
C PRO A 503 -56.49 9.75 -37.58
N ARG A 504 -55.88 9.05 -38.55
CA ARG A 504 -56.01 9.35 -39.99
C ARG A 504 -55.84 8.10 -40.90
N VAL A 505 -56.95 7.79 -41.57
CA VAL A 505 -57.13 7.38 -42.98
C VAL A 505 -56.77 5.94 -43.38
N GLY A 506 -57.78 5.22 -43.89
CA GLY A 506 -57.68 3.98 -44.66
C GLY A 506 -58.82 3.03 -44.38
#